data_AF-A0A960PTA5-F1
#
_entry.id   AF-A0A960PTA5-F1
#
_cell.length_a   1.000
_cell.length_b   1.000
_cell.length_c   1.000
_cell.angle_alpha   90.00
_cell.angle_beta   90.00
_cell.angle_gamma   90.00
#
_symmetry.space_group_name_H-M   'P 1'
#
loop_
_entity.id
_entity.type
_entity.pdbx_description
1 polymer ?
#
loop_
_entity_poly.entity_id
_entity_poly.type
_entity_poly.pdbx_seq_one_letter_code
_entity_poly.pdbx_strand_id
1 'polypeptide(L)'
;ISNCDKITPGMLNAALRLNIPTVFVSGGPMEAGKAVVVNGVAHAPTDLITAISASASSEVSDEGLGEVERSACPTCGSCSGMFTANSMNCLTEALGLSLPGNGSTLATHAKRRALFEEAGRLVMDLCRRYYDDDDDSVLPRKVASKEAFENAMALDVAMGGSTNTVLHILAAAREAGHDFGLAEIDAISRKVPCISKVAPSSDFHMEDVHRAGGIPALLGELRRGGKLNEGVHTVHSPTIEAWLDAWDIRAEAPSEEAVELFHAAPGGVRTTEAFSTENRWKRLDTNATSGCIRDLEHAYTADGGLAILHGNLAEDGCVIKSAGIDEELFTFRGPARVFESQEATVEAILDDQIQPGDVIVVRYEGPAGGPGMQEMLYPTAFLKGAGLGKVCALITDGRFSGGSSGLSIGHVSPEAATGGLIGLVEDGDEISIDVHGRSITLDVPDEVLAERRQKMDASEHPWQPVQRDRPVSQALRAYAALALSASQGAARDLSRLDV
;
A
#
# COMPACT_ATOMS: atom_id res chain seq x y z
N ILE A 1 -18.13 -8.24 1.09
CA ILE A 1 -17.63 -8.05 -0.30
C ILE A 1 -16.95 -6.68 -0.36
N SER A 2 -15.68 -6.63 -0.73
CA SER A 2 -14.92 -5.39 -0.90
C SER A 2 -14.20 -5.39 -2.26
N ASN A 3 -13.59 -4.28 -2.69
CA ASN A 3 -12.62 -4.35 -3.79
C ASN A 3 -11.73 -3.11 -3.89
N CYS A 4 -12.35 -1.94 -4.03
CA CYS A 4 -11.62 -0.70 -4.21
C CYS A 4 -10.91 -0.28 -2.92
N ASP A 5 -9.80 0.45 -3.06
CA ASP A 5 -8.83 0.84 -2.04
C ASP A 5 -9.35 0.89 -0.61
N LYS A 6 -10.25 1.83 -0.31
CA LYS A 6 -10.66 2.14 1.07
C LYS A 6 -11.86 1.29 1.55
N ILE A 7 -12.48 0.50 0.66
CA ILE A 7 -13.61 -0.37 1.00
C ILE A 7 -13.13 -1.56 1.83
N THR A 8 -12.06 -2.23 1.41
CA THR A 8 -11.50 -3.39 2.15
C THR A 8 -11.11 -3.05 3.59
N PRO A 9 -10.29 -2.02 3.87
CA PRO A 9 -9.95 -1.65 5.25
C PRO A 9 -11.16 -1.13 6.04
N GLY A 10 -12.10 -0.41 5.41
CA GLY A 10 -13.33 0.03 6.08
C GLY A 10 -14.19 -1.15 6.56
N MET A 11 -14.34 -2.18 5.72
CA MET A 11 -15.03 -3.42 6.06
C MET A 11 -14.24 -4.24 7.10
N LEU A 12 -12.91 -4.27 7.02
CA LEU A 12 -12.04 -4.94 7.99
C LEU A 12 -12.19 -4.33 9.39
N ASN A 13 -12.14 -3.00 9.49
CA ASN A 13 -12.38 -2.28 10.74
C ASN A 13 -13.76 -2.63 11.34
N ALA A 14 -14.80 -2.70 10.51
CA ALA A 14 -16.14 -3.08 10.96
C ALA A 14 -16.21 -4.54 11.45
N ALA A 15 -15.62 -5.48 10.70
CA ALA A 15 -15.59 -6.89 11.06
C ALA A 15 -14.87 -7.14 12.39
N LEU A 16 -13.72 -6.49 12.59
CA LEU A 16 -12.96 -6.59 13.83
C LEU A 16 -13.67 -5.89 15.00
N ARG A 17 -14.31 -4.75 14.78
CA ARG A 17 -15.07 -4.04 15.81
C ARG A 17 -16.30 -4.83 16.28
N LEU A 18 -17.08 -5.36 15.33
CA LEU A 18 -18.29 -6.11 15.61
C LEU A 18 -17.98 -7.52 16.13
N ASN A 19 -16.87 -8.10 15.66
CA ASN A 19 -16.39 -9.43 16.01
C ASN A 19 -17.46 -10.53 15.85
N ILE A 20 -18.13 -10.53 14.70
CA ILE A 20 -19.14 -11.53 14.29
C ILE A 20 -18.52 -12.40 13.19
N PRO A 21 -18.80 -13.73 13.11
CA PRO A 21 -18.24 -14.60 12.07
C PRO A 21 -18.29 -13.95 10.68
N THR A 22 -17.13 -13.81 10.04
CA THR A 22 -16.97 -13.04 8.80
C THR A 22 -15.97 -13.73 7.87
N VAL A 23 -16.32 -13.78 6.58
CA VAL A 23 -15.40 -14.17 5.51
C VAL A 23 -15.31 -13.02 4.52
N PHE A 24 -14.09 -12.62 4.17
CA PHE A 24 -13.84 -11.61 3.16
C PHE A 24 -13.78 -12.26 1.77
N VAL A 25 -14.43 -11.61 0.82
CA VAL A 25 -14.32 -11.91 -0.61
C VAL A 25 -14.25 -10.60 -1.37
N SER A 26 -13.20 -10.46 -2.19
CA SER A 26 -12.97 -9.29 -3.03
C SER A 26 -13.56 -9.48 -4.43
N GLY A 27 -13.86 -8.38 -5.11
CA GLY A 27 -14.22 -8.41 -6.54
C GLY A 27 -13.10 -8.93 -7.44
N GLY A 28 -11.85 -8.77 -7.02
CA GLY A 28 -10.65 -9.17 -7.75
C GLY A 28 -10.03 -8.02 -8.56
N PRO A 29 -8.73 -8.14 -8.89
CA PRO A 29 -8.04 -7.22 -9.79
C PRO A 29 -8.60 -7.28 -11.21
N MET A 30 -8.52 -6.15 -11.90
CA MET A 30 -8.69 -6.11 -13.35
C MET A 30 -7.48 -6.73 -14.05
N GLU A 31 -7.67 -7.19 -15.28
CA GLU A 31 -6.58 -7.63 -16.18
C GLU A 31 -5.62 -6.46 -16.49
N ALA A 32 -4.34 -6.78 -16.69
CA ALA A 32 -3.35 -5.77 -17.08
C ALA A 32 -3.64 -5.19 -18.47
N GLY A 33 -3.38 -3.88 -18.66
CA GLY A 33 -3.49 -3.24 -19.96
C GLY A 33 -2.44 -3.78 -20.93
N LYS A 34 -2.79 -3.92 -22.20
CA LYS A 34 -1.84 -4.41 -23.21
C LYS A 34 -0.79 -3.35 -23.54
N ALA A 35 0.33 -3.82 -24.08
CA ALA A 35 1.33 -2.96 -24.69
C ALA A 35 0.68 -2.09 -25.78
N VAL A 36 0.99 -0.80 -25.78
CA VAL A 36 0.52 0.19 -26.75
C VAL A 36 1.71 0.76 -27.52
N VAL A 37 1.47 1.20 -28.76
CA VAL A 37 2.50 1.81 -29.59
C VAL A 37 2.19 3.30 -29.74
N VAL A 38 2.95 4.15 -29.05
CA VAL A 38 2.79 5.60 -29.12
C VAL A 38 3.90 6.17 -30.00
N ASN A 39 3.55 6.93 -31.04
CA ASN A 39 4.51 7.55 -31.96
C ASN A 39 5.54 6.56 -32.56
N GLY A 40 5.14 5.30 -32.77
CA GLY A 40 6.00 4.24 -33.30
C GLY A 40 6.88 3.54 -32.25
N VAL A 41 6.78 3.89 -30.97
CA VAL A 41 7.50 3.26 -29.86
C VAL A 41 6.55 2.37 -29.06
N ALA A 42 6.90 1.10 -28.90
CA ALA A 42 6.14 0.17 -28.06
C ALA A 42 6.43 0.42 -26.58
N HIS A 43 5.39 0.60 -25.79
CA HIS A 43 5.45 0.68 -24.34
C HIS A 43 5.00 -0.66 -23.74
N ALA A 44 5.59 -1.05 -22.60
CA ALA A 44 5.24 -2.23 -21.83
C ALA A 44 3.74 -2.22 -21.41
N PRO A 45 3.19 -3.33 -20.86
CA PRO A 45 1.81 -3.36 -20.37
C PRO A 45 1.44 -2.11 -19.58
N THR A 46 0.29 -1.52 -19.91
CA THR A 46 -0.13 -0.21 -19.40
C THR A 46 -1.01 -0.35 -18.17
N ASP A 47 -0.87 0.58 -17.24
CA ASP A 47 -1.76 0.75 -16.11
C ASP A 47 -2.17 2.23 -15.98
N LEU A 48 -2.96 2.54 -14.94
CA LEU A 48 -3.42 3.90 -14.67
C LEU A 48 -2.27 4.90 -14.50
N ILE A 49 -1.14 4.49 -13.89
CA ILE A 49 0.01 5.36 -13.65
C ILE A 49 0.71 5.68 -14.96
N THR A 50 0.85 4.71 -15.86
CA THR A 50 1.43 4.92 -17.19
C THR A 50 0.64 5.98 -17.98
N ALA A 51 -0.70 5.95 -17.93
CA ALA A 51 -1.53 6.97 -18.59
C ALA A 51 -1.30 8.38 -18.01
N ILE A 52 -1.19 8.49 -16.69
CA ILE A 52 -0.99 9.77 -16.01
C ILE A 52 0.41 10.32 -16.26
N SER A 53 1.44 9.48 -16.17
CA SER A 53 2.82 9.88 -16.52
C SER A 53 2.92 10.31 -17.99
N ALA A 54 2.26 9.61 -18.91
CA ALA A 54 2.24 9.96 -20.33
C ALA A 54 1.61 11.34 -20.58
N SER A 55 0.59 11.73 -19.82
CA SER A 55 -0.06 13.05 -19.94
C SER A 55 0.84 14.23 -19.57
N ALA A 56 1.90 14.00 -18.80
CA ALA A 56 2.85 15.01 -18.38
C ALA A 56 4.10 15.07 -19.29
N SER A 57 4.25 14.13 -20.23
CA SER A 57 5.40 14.07 -21.12
C SER A 57 5.13 14.85 -22.41
N SER A 58 6.05 15.77 -22.75
CA SER A 58 6.01 16.48 -24.04
C SER A 58 6.28 15.57 -25.25
N GLU A 59 6.65 14.31 -25.04
CA GLU A 59 6.96 13.34 -26.10
C GLU A 59 5.73 12.56 -26.58
N VAL A 60 4.60 12.65 -25.87
CA VAL A 60 3.37 11.91 -26.16
C VAL A 60 2.37 12.83 -26.85
N SER A 61 1.84 12.40 -28.01
CA SER A 61 0.79 13.13 -28.72
C SER A 61 -0.59 12.88 -28.10
N ASP A 62 -1.55 13.80 -28.29
CA ASP A 62 -2.93 13.62 -27.81
C ASP A 62 -3.59 12.33 -28.31
N GLU A 63 -3.33 11.97 -29.57
CA GLU A 63 -3.82 10.72 -30.16
C GLU A 63 -3.21 9.49 -29.45
N GLY A 64 -1.89 9.51 -29.23
CA GLY A 64 -1.19 8.47 -28.50
C GLY A 64 -1.65 8.35 -27.04
N LEU A 65 -1.90 9.48 -26.37
CA LEU A 65 -2.46 9.50 -25.02
C LEU A 65 -3.84 8.82 -24.96
N GLY A 66 -4.69 9.07 -25.96
CA GLY A 66 -5.99 8.40 -26.08
C GLY A 66 -5.88 6.88 -26.25
N GLU A 67 -4.83 6.38 -26.89
CA GLU A 67 -4.58 4.93 -26.99
C GLU A 67 -4.12 4.31 -25.66
N VAL A 68 -3.25 5.01 -24.93
CA VAL A 68 -2.81 4.61 -23.59
C VAL A 68 -4.02 4.57 -22.64
N GLU A 69 -4.84 5.61 -22.63
CA GLU A 69 -6.04 5.71 -21.78
C GLU A 69 -7.01 4.54 -22.02
N ARG A 70 -7.31 4.23 -23.28
CA ARG A 70 -8.23 3.14 -23.65
C ARG A 70 -7.70 1.76 -23.26
N SER A 71 -6.39 1.63 -23.08
CA SER A 71 -5.71 0.37 -22.78
C SER A 71 -5.45 0.15 -21.29
N ALA A 72 -5.31 1.23 -20.51
CA ALA A 72 -4.93 1.20 -19.11
C ALA A 72 -5.97 0.54 -18.18
N CYS A 73 -7.26 0.57 -18.55
CA CYS A 73 -8.36 -0.03 -17.77
C CYS A 73 -9.21 -0.94 -18.67
N PRO A 74 -8.70 -2.13 -19.04
CA PRO A 74 -9.36 -2.97 -20.04
C PRO A 74 -10.57 -3.71 -19.48
N THR A 75 -10.63 -3.96 -18.17
CA THR A 75 -11.67 -4.82 -17.58
C THR A 75 -12.23 -4.29 -16.26
N CYS A 76 -13.31 -4.92 -15.76
CA CYS A 76 -13.80 -4.66 -14.40
C CYS A 76 -12.80 -5.19 -13.35
N GLY A 77 -12.79 -4.59 -12.15
CA GLY A 77 -11.92 -5.01 -11.05
C GLY A 77 -11.26 -3.84 -10.33
N SER A 78 -10.45 -4.13 -9.32
CA SER A 78 -9.50 -3.17 -8.73
C SER A 78 -8.35 -2.92 -9.71
N CYS A 79 -7.42 -2.01 -9.37
CA CYS A 79 -6.20 -1.78 -10.16
C CYS A 79 -5.49 -3.09 -10.54
N SER A 80 -4.74 -3.13 -11.64
CA SER A 80 -4.03 -4.34 -12.10
C SER A 80 -2.68 -4.57 -11.38
N GLY A 81 -2.05 -3.51 -10.87
CA GLY A 81 -0.80 -3.54 -10.12
C GLY A 81 -0.98 -3.63 -8.59
N MET A 82 0.12 -3.61 -7.85
CA MET A 82 0.14 -3.70 -6.39
C MET A 82 -0.06 -2.36 -5.70
N PHE A 83 -1.26 -1.82 -5.88
CA PHE A 83 -1.78 -0.64 -5.17
C PHE A 83 -2.61 -1.05 -3.95
N THR A 84 -3.12 -0.07 -3.19
CA THR A 84 -3.82 -0.31 -1.91
C THR A 84 -4.91 -1.37 -1.99
N ALA A 85 -5.76 -1.32 -3.03
CA ALA A 85 -6.83 -2.30 -3.22
C ALA A 85 -6.31 -3.74 -3.19
N ASN A 86 -5.29 -4.04 -4.00
CA ASN A 86 -4.75 -5.39 -4.08
C ASN A 86 -3.92 -5.73 -2.87
N SER A 87 -3.07 -4.82 -2.37
CA SER A 87 -2.34 -5.06 -1.12
C SER A 87 -3.29 -5.40 0.03
N MET A 88 -4.37 -4.64 0.23
CA MET A 88 -5.36 -4.94 1.28
C MET A 88 -6.10 -6.26 1.04
N ASN A 89 -6.43 -6.61 -0.22
CA ASN A 89 -7.03 -7.90 -0.53
C ASN A 89 -6.08 -9.07 -0.21
N CYS A 90 -4.79 -8.93 -0.54
CA CYS A 90 -3.74 -9.87 -0.14
C CYS A 90 -3.60 -9.98 1.38
N LEU A 91 -3.66 -8.84 2.09
CA LEU A 91 -3.56 -8.81 3.54
C LEU A 91 -4.74 -9.50 4.23
N THR A 92 -5.97 -9.39 3.71
CA THR A 92 -7.10 -10.14 4.27
C THR A 92 -6.94 -11.65 4.14
N GLU A 93 -6.23 -12.12 3.11
CA GLU A 93 -5.86 -13.53 2.96
C GLU A 93 -4.81 -13.92 3.99
N ALA A 94 -3.74 -13.14 4.16
CA ALA A 94 -2.70 -13.39 5.16
C ALA A 94 -3.16 -13.29 6.62
N LEU A 95 -4.11 -12.40 6.92
CA LEU A 95 -4.80 -12.33 8.21
C LEU A 95 -5.68 -13.56 8.47
N GLY A 96 -5.87 -14.42 7.48
CA GLY A 96 -6.68 -15.63 7.59
C GLY A 96 -8.18 -15.40 7.44
N LEU A 97 -8.62 -14.22 7.02
CA LEU A 97 -10.05 -13.85 6.92
C LEU A 97 -10.65 -14.08 5.52
N SER A 98 -9.84 -14.44 4.54
CA SER A 98 -10.25 -14.71 3.15
C SER A 98 -9.85 -16.12 2.72
N LEU A 99 -10.53 -16.62 1.69
CA LEU A 99 -10.16 -17.87 1.01
C LEU A 99 -8.89 -17.71 0.17
N PRO A 100 -8.13 -18.80 -0.08
CA PRO A 100 -6.96 -18.77 -0.95
C PRO A 100 -7.29 -18.29 -2.37
N GLY A 101 -6.45 -17.42 -2.92
CA GLY A 101 -6.64 -16.81 -4.24
C GLY A 101 -7.56 -15.58 -4.24
N ASN A 102 -8.17 -15.22 -3.10
CA ASN A 102 -8.94 -13.99 -2.96
C ASN A 102 -8.13 -12.74 -3.34
N GLY A 103 -6.83 -12.70 -2.99
CA GLY A 103 -5.96 -11.57 -3.30
C GLY A 103 -5.67 -11.40 -4.80
N SER A 104 -5.67 -12.47 -5.59
CA SER A 104 -5.03 -12.48 -6.93
C SER A 104 -5.89 -12.96 -8.10
N THR A 105 -6.98 -13.71 -7.89
CA THR A 105 -7.82 -14.19 -9.01
C THR A 105 -8.50 -13.04 -9.74
N LEU A 106 -8.34 -12.92 -11.06
CA LEU A 106 -8.91 -11.80 -11.83
C LEU A 106 -10.44 -11.73 -11.72
N ALA A 107 -10.99 -10.52 -11.70
CA ALA A 107 -12.44 -10.28 -11.60
C ALA A 107 -13.23 -10.88 -12.79
N THR A 108 -12.61 -10.92 -13.96
CA THR A 108 -13.17 -11.50 -15.18
C THR A 108 -13.16 -13.02 -15.20
N HIS A 109 -12.42 -13.70 -14.32
CA HIS A 109 -12.29 -15.15 -14.40
C HIS A 109 -13.42 -15.87 -13.66
N ALA A 110 -13.99 -16.93 -14.26
CA ALA A 110 -15.03 -17.74 -13.64
C ALA A 110 -14.67 -18.36 -12.27
N LYS A 111 -13.37 -18.57 -11.98
CA LYS A 111 -12.90 -19.04 -10.67
C LYS A 111 -13.19 -18.03 -9.56
N ARG A 112 -13.29 -16.73 -9.88
CA ARG A 112 -13.74 -15.71 -8.93
C ARG A 112 -15.17 -15.98 -8.48
N ARG A 113 -16.07 -16.43 -9.37
CA ARG A 113 -17.45 -16.81 -9.01
C ARG A 113 -17.48 -17.93 -7.97
N ALA A 114 -16.62 -18.93 -8.14
CA ALA A 114 -16.50 -20.04 -7.19
C ALA A 114 -16.07 -19.56 -5.80
N LEU A 115 -15.12 -18.60 -5.71
CA LEU A 115 -14.73 -17.98 -4.44
C LEU A 115 -15.90 -17.29 -3.72
N PHE A 116 -16.79 -16.61 -4.46
CA PHE A 116 -17.98 -15.98 -3.88
C PHE A 116 -18.95 -17.02 -3.32
N GLU A 117 -19.22 -18.09 -4.08
CA GLU A 117 -20.11 -19.17 -3.65
C GLU A 117 -19.54 -19.89 -2.42
N GLU A 118 -18.24 -20.15 -2.41
CA GLU A 118 -17.57 -20.83 -1.31
C GLU A 118 -17.49 -19.96 -0.05
N ALA A 119 -17.18 -18.67 -0.18
CA ALA A 119 -17.24 -17.75 0.95
C ALA A 119 -18.65 -17.69 1.57
N GLY A 120 -19.70 -17.78 0.75
CA GLY A 120 -21.08 -17.86 1.20
C GLY A 120 -21.40 -19.15 1.96
N ARG A 121 -20.85 -20.30 1.55
CA ARG A 121 -20.99 -21.55 2.32
C ARG A 121 -20.19 -21.49 3.62
N LEU A 122 -18.95 -21.03 3.55
CA LEU A 122 -18.03 -20.96 4.67
C LEU A 122 -18.57 -20.08 5.79
N VAL A 123 -19.05 -18.87 5.49
CA VAL A 123 -19.59 -17.99 6.54
C VAL A 123 -20.78 -18.61 7.28
N MET A 124 -21.60 -19.42 6.59
CA MET A 124 -22.69 -20.15 7.24
C MET A 124 -22.18 -21.29 8.11
N ASP A 125 -21.10 -21.95 7.74
CA ASP A 125 -20.41 -22.95 8.57
C ASP A 125 -19.81 -22.30 9.83
N LEU A 126 -19.09 -21.18 9.69
CA LEU A 126 -18.55 -20.43 10.83
C LEU A 126 -19.65 -19.95 11.78
N CYS A 127 -20.79 -19.51 11.24
CA CYS A 127 -21.95 -19.15 12.06
C CYS A 127 -22.48 -20.35 12.88
N ARG A 128 -22.57 -21.55 12.30
CA ARG A 128 -22.99 -22.75 13.06
C ARG A 128 -21.98 -23.09 14.14
N ARG A 129 -20.69 -23.12 13.79
CA ARG A 129 -19.61 -23.36 14.76
C ARG A 129 -19.69 -22.39 15.93
N TYR A 130 -19.91 -21.11 15.66
CA TYR A 130 -20.01 -20.10 16.72
C TYR A 130 -21.31 -20.20 17.53
N TYR A 131 -22.47 -20.24 16.89
CA TYR A 131 -23.77 -20.14 17.58
C TYR A 131 -24.33 -21.46 18.10
N ASP A 132 -23.98 -22.58 17.46
CA ASP A 132 -24.49 -23.92 17.80
C ASP A 132 -23.44 -24.76 18.56
N ASP A 133 -22.15 -24.60 18.25
CA ASP A 133 -21.06 -25.41 18.82
C ASP A 133 -20.16 -24.66 19.83
N ASP A 134 -20.49 -23.41 20.17
CA ASP A 134 -19.73 -22.54 21.10
C ASP A 134 -18.24 -22.35 20.72
N ASP A 135 -17.92 -22.36 19.42
CA ASP A 135 -16.56 -22.20 18.92
C ASP A 135 -16.19 -20.74 18.65
N ASP A 136 -15.68 -20.06 19.67
CA ASP A 136 -15.17 -18.68 19.55
C ASP A 136 -13.98 -18.54 18.59
N SER A 137 -13.27 -19.62 18.24
CA SER A 137 -12.04 -19.54 17.44
C SER A 137 -12.29 -19.00 16.02
N VAL A 138 -13.53 -19.09 15.53
CA VAL A 138 -13.92 -18.59 14.20
C VAL A 138 -14.19 -17.08 14.15
N LEU A 139 -14.20 -16.41 15.30
CA LEU A 139 -14.46 -14.97 15.36
C LEU A 139 -13.30 -14.17 14.74
N PRO A 140 -13.59 -13.02 14.08
CA PRO A 140 -12.56 -12.24 13.40
C PRO A 140 -11.36 -11.87 14.28
N ARG A 141 -11.55 -11.51 15.56
CA ARG A 141 -10.46 -11.18 16.49
C ARG A 141 -9.66 -12.39 16.97
N LYS A 142 -10.17 -13.61 16.79
CA LYS A 142 -9.43 -14.85 17.08
C LYS A 142 -8.64 -15.32 15.88
N VAL A 143 -9.18 -15.16 14.67
CA VAL A 143 -8.51 -15.46 13.42
C VAL A 143 -7.41 -14.45 13.12
N ALA A 144 -7.73 -13.15 13.14
CA ALA A 144 -6.76 -12.08 12.96
C ALA A 144 -6.06 -11.75 14.28
N SER A 145 -5.33 -12.72 14.86
CA SER A 145 -4.51 -12.52 16.06
C SER A 145 -3.35 -11.56 15.82
N LYS A 146 -2.65 -11.13 16.88
CA LYS A 146 -1.45 -10.29 16.75
C LYS A 146 -0.40 -10.94 15.84
N GLU A 147 -0.19 -12.25 15.96
CA GLU A 147 0.73 -13.02 15.13
C GLU A 147 0.28 -13.09 13.67
N ALA A 148 -1.04 -13.10 13.41
CA ALA A 148 -1.59 -12.99 12.05
C ALA A 148 -1.37 -11.59 11.46
N PHE A 149 -1.46 -10.53 12.27
CA PHE A 149 -1.08 -9.16 11.87
C PHE A 149 0.42 -9.06 11.53
N GLU A 150 1.29 -9.72 12.30
CA GLU A 150 2.73 -9.80 12.00
C GLU A 150 2.98 -10.56 10.69
N ASN A 151 2.29 -11.69 10.45
CA ASN A 151 2.38 -12.44 9.19
C ASN A 151 1.87 -11.63 7.99
N ALA A 152 0.76 -10.92 8.17
CA ALA A 152 0.20 -10.03 7.16
C ALA A 152 1.20 -8.92 6.80
N MET A 153 1.81 -8.29 7.79
CA MET A 153 2.84 -7.28 7.55
C MET A 153 4.11 -7.88 6.91
N ALA A 154 4.52 -9.09 7.31
CA ALA A 154 5.63 -9.79 6.66
C ALA A 154 5.34 -10.01 5.16
N LEU A 155 4.13 -10.46 4.81
CA LEU A 155 3.72 -10.57 3.41
C LEU A 155 3.82 -9.23 2.69
N ASP A 156 3.27 -8.16 3.25
CA ASP A 156 3.21 -6.84 2.62
C ASP A 156 4.61 -6.24 2.38
N VAL A 157 5.52 -6.42 3.34
CA VAL A 157 6.94 -6.07 3.17
C VAL A 157 7.58 -6.91 2.06
N ALA A 158 7.29 -8.21 2.01
CA ALA A 158 7.90 -9.15 1.06
C ALA A 158 7.50 -8.89 -0.40
N MET A 159 6.32 -8.30 -0.61
CA MET A 159 5.80 -7.93 -1.92
C MET A 159 5.98 -6.44 -2.27
N GLY A 160 6.61 -5.66 -1.39
CA GLY A 160 6.73 -4.21 -1.56
C GLY A 160 5.36 -3.54 -1.75
N GLY A 161 4.42 -3.83 -0.85
CA GLY A 161 3.05 -3.35 -0.91
C GLY A 161 2.91 -1.82 -0.87
N SER A 162 1.67 -1.34 -0.93
CA SER A 162 1.38 0.09 -0.82
C SER A 162 1.73 0.61 0.57
N THR A 163 2.36 1.78 0.71
CA THR A 163 2.58 2.41 2.03
C THR A 163 1.27 2.63 2.81
N ASN A 164 0.12 2.74 2.13
CA ASN A 164 -1.20 2.87 2.75
C ASN A 164 -1.59 1.67 3.61
N THR A 165 -1.03 0.48 3.37
CA THR A 165 -1.30 -0.72 4.18
C THR A 165 -0.88 -0.52 5.62
N VAL A 166 0.20 0.24 5.89
CA VAL A 166 0.64 0.60 7.23
C VAL A 166 -0.50 1.30 7.97
N LEU A 167 -1.14 2.30 7.36
CA LEU A 167 -2.28 3.00 7.98
C LEU A 167 -3.44 2.04 8.26
N HIS A 168 -3.76 1.22 7.27
CA HIS A 168 -4.92 0.34 7.33
C HIS A 168 -4.76 -0.79 8.34
N ILE A 169 -3.57 -1.38 8.43
CA ILE A 169 -3.25 -2.42 9.42
C ILE A 169 -3.21 -1.84 10.83
N LEU A 170 -2.63 -0.65 11.04
CA LEU A 170 -2.65 0.01 12.34
C LEU A 170 -4.09 0.31 12.80
N ALA A 171 -4.94 0.81 11.89
CA ALA A 171 -6.35 1.04 12.18
C ALA A 171 -7.08 -0.27 12.52
N ALA A 172 -6.85 -1.34 11.75
CA ALA A 172 -7.45 -2.64 11.97
C ALA A 172 -7.01 -3.27 13.29
N ALA A 173 -5.71 -3.22 13.62
CA ALA A 173 -5.17 -3.71 14.88
C ALA A 173 -5.81 -3.01 16.09
N ARG A 174 -6.03 -1.69 15.99
CA ARG A 174 -6.76 -0.92 17.01
C ARG A 174 -8.19 -1.41 17.19
N GLU A 175 -8.93 -1.68 16.12
CA GLU A 175 -10.31 -2.22 16.19
C GLU A 175 -10.36 -3.65 16.74
N ALA A 176 -9.29 -4.43 16.53
CA ALA A 176 -9.12 -5.76 17.10
C ALA A 176 -8.69 -5.73 18.59
N GLY A 177 -8.14 -4.61 19.06
CA GLY A 177 -7.60 -4.46 20.41
C GLY A 177 -6.21 -5.08 20.58
N HIS A 178 -5.42 -5.17 19.51
CA HIS A 178 -4.06 -5.68 19.54
C HIS A 178 -3.04 -4.56 19.73
N ASP A 179 -1.99 -4.85 20.52
CA ASP A 179 -0.81 -4.00 20.67
C ASP A 179 0.15 -4.25 19.49
N PHE A 180 -0.10 -3.55 18.38
CA PHE A 180 0.65 -3.64 17.13
C PHE A 180 0.78 -2.24 16.53
N GLY A 181 2.01 -1.73 16.44
CA GLY A 181 2.35 -0.37 16.05
C GLY A 181 3.46 -0.30 15.01
N LEU A 182 3.96 0.92 14.76
CA LEU A 182 5.08 1.15 13.84
C LEU A 182 6.38 0.46 14.29
N ALA A 183 6.58 0.25 15.59
CA ALA A 183 7.74 -0.47 16.11
C ALA A 183 7.77 -1.93 15.66
N GLU A 184 6.63 -2.64 15.72
CA GLU A 184 6.49 -3.99 15.19
C GLU A 184 6.71 -4.02 13.68
N ILE A 185 6.13 -3.06 12.95
CA ILE A 185 6.28 -2.96 11.49
C ILE A 185 7.75 -2.72 11.11
N ASP A 186 8.48 -1.83 11.79
CA ASP A 186 9.90 -1.59 11.54
C ASP A 186 10.72 -2.86 11.82
N ALA A 187 10.46 -3.54 12.94
CA ALA A 187 11.14 -4.77 13.30
C ALA A 187 10.94 -5.90 12.27
N ILE A 188 9.75 -5.99 11.67
CA ILE A 188 9.44 -6.92 10.57
C ILE A 188 10.17 -6.49 9.29
N SER A 189 10.12 -5.20 8.95
CA SER A 189 10.71 -4.67 7.72
C SER A 189 12.22 -4.89 7.59
N ARG A 190 12.93 -5.00 8.72
CA ARG A 190 14.37 -5.27 8.80
C ARG A 190 14.73 -6.76 8.65
N LYS A 191 13.75 -7.66 8.70
CA LYS A 191 13.99 -9.10 8.73
C LYS A 191 13.41 -9.84 7.53
N VAL A 192 12.44 -9.22 6.85
CA VAL A 192 11.72 -9.82 5.74
C VAL A 192 12.23 -9.22 4.43
N PRO A 193 12.79 -10.03 3.52
CA PRO A 193 13.31 -9.55 2.25
C PRO A 193 12.20 -9.32 1.23
N CYS A 194 12.44 -8.48 0.23
CA CYS A 194 11.51 -8.25 -0.87
C CYS A 194 11.66 -9.35 -1.94
N ILE A 195 10.73 -10.31 -2.02
CA ILE A 195 10.76 -11.45 -2.95
C ILE A 195 9.83 -11.31 -4.15
N SER A 196 8.94 -10.32 -4.16
CA SER A 196 8.09 -10.03 -5.31
C SER A 196 8.00 -8.54 -5.52
N LYS A 197 8.35 -8.09 -6.73
CA LYS A 197 8.07 -6.74 -7.20
C LYS A 197 6.98 -6.84 -8.24
N VAL A 198 5.92 -6.07 -8.04
CA VAL A 198 4.76 -5.97 -8.92
C VAL A 198 4.61 -4.49 -9.30
N ALA A 199 4.05 -4.22 -10.47
CA ALA A 199 3.74 -2.89 -10.96
C ALA A 199 3.18 -2.02 -9.83
N PRO A 200 3.74 -0.82 -9.62
CA PRO A 200 4.64 -0.10 -10.53
C PRO A 200 6.14 -0.38 -10.32
N SER A 201 6.52 -1.31 -9.44
CA SER A 201 7.93 -1.61 -9.12
C SER A 201 8.60 -2.63 -10.07
N SER A 202 7.83 -3.20 -11.00
CA SER A 202 8.29 -4.10 -12.07
C SER A 202 7.22 -4.15 -13.19
N ASP A 203 7.45 -4.98 -14.21
CA ASP A 203 6.47 -5.25 -15.28
C ASP A 203 5.44 -6.34 -14.93
N PHE A 204 5.56 -6.99 -13.76
CA PHE A 204 4.60 -8.00 -13.32
C PHE A 204 3.32 -7.34 -12.81
N HIS A 205 2.17 -7.95 -13.07
CA HIS A 205 0.86 -7.52 -12.58
C HIS A 205 0.24 -8.59 -11.68
N MET A 206 -0.94 -8.32 -11.11
CA MET A 206 -1.62 -9.30 -10.24
C MET A 206 -1.91 -10.63 -10.92
N GLU A 207 -2.13 -10.64 -12.24
CA GLU A 207 -2.29 -11.88 -13.01
C GLU A 207 -1.03 -12.74 -13.03
N ASP A 208 0.16 -12.14 -12.98
CA ASP A 208 1.44 -12.85 -12.88
C ASP A 208 1.67 -13.37 -11.47
N VAL A 209 1.32 -12.58 -10.45
CA VAL A 209 1.33 -13.04 -9.05
C VAL A 209 0.40 -14.25 -8.90
N HIS A 210 -0.79 -14.20 -9.50
CA HIS A 210 -1.72 -15.32 -9.51
C HIS A 210 -1.10 -16.55 -10.17
N ARG A 211 -0.53 -16.39 -11.37
CA ARG A 211 0.15 -17.47 -12.11
C ARG A 211 1.34 -18.07 -11.35
N ALA A 212 1.98 -17.29 -10.48
CA ALA A 212 3.10 -17.74 -9.65
C ALA A 212 2.68 -18.46 -8.36
N GLY A 213 1.37 -18.66 -8.14
CA GLY A 213 0.82 -19.33 -6.96
C GLY A 213 0.22 -18.39 -5.92
N GLY A 214 0.08 -17.10 -6.25
CA GLY A 214 -0.62 -16.12 -5.43
C GLY A 214 -0.01 -15.92 -4.04
N ILE A 215 -0.89 -15.61 -3.09
CA ILE A 215 -0.50 -15.35 -1.70
C ILE A 215 0.02 -16.61 -0.99
N PRO A 216 -0.54 -17.81 -1.21
CA PRO A 216 0.01 -19.03 -0.62
C PRO A 216 1.47 -19.28 -1.01
N ALA A 217 1.88 -19.01 -2.26
CA ALA A 217 3.27 -19.16 -2.67
C ALA A 217 4.21 -18.15 -2.00
N LEU A 218 3.77 -16.89 -1.81
CA LEU A 218 4.53 -15.88 -1.07
C LEU A 218 4.69 -16.29 0.41
N LEU A 219 3.59 -16.66 1.07
CA LEU A 219 3.62 -17.10 2.46
C LEU A 219 4.41 -18.40 2.65
N GLY A 220 4.30 -19.34 1.70
CA GLY A 220 5.08 -20.58 1.69
C GLY A 220 6.58 -20.33 1.65
N GLU A 221 7.03 -19.35 0.86
CA GLU A 221 8.44 -18.96 0.83
C GLU A 221 8.89 -18.30 2.14
N LEU A 222 8.07 -17.40 2.70
CA LEU A 222 8.36 -16.80 3.99
C LEU A 222 8.41 -17.84 5.12
N ARG A 223 7.54 -18.86 5.09
CA ARG A 223 7.56 -20.00 6.02
C ARG A 223 8.86 -20.78 5.90
N ARG A 224 9.29 -21.15 4.68
CA ARG A 224 10.58 -21.83 4.45
C ARG A 224 11.76 -21.05 5.00
N GLY A 225 11.68 -19.71 4.99
CA GLY A 225 12.67 -18.82 5.60
C GLY A 225 12.57 -18.59 7.10
N GLY A 226 11.62 -19.22 7.80
CA GLY A 226 11.34 -18.94 9.21
C GLY A 226 10.92 -17.49 9.47
N LYS A 227 10.21 -16.86 8.52
CA LYS A 227 9.76 -15.46 8.58
C LYS A 227 8.29 -15.30 8.97
N LEU A 228 7.60 -16.39 9.27
CA LEU A 228 6.19 -16.40 9.70
C LEU A 228 6.03 -17.02 11.08
N ASN A 229 5.03 -16.54 11.80
CA ASN A 229 4.48 -17.16 12.99
C ASN A 229 3.61 -18.37 12.58
N GLU A 230 3.90 -19.55 13.14
CA GLU A 230 3.18 -20.78 12.79
C GLU A 230 1.93 -21.06 13.65
N GLY A 231 1.80 -20.38 14.78
CA GLY A 231 0.70 -20.55 15.74
C GLY A 231 -0.63 -19.88 15.35
N VAL A 232 -0.89 -19.72 14.05
CA VAL A 232 -2.09 -19.05 13.52
C VAL A 232 -2.99 -20.01 12.75
N HIS A 233 -4.28 -19.72 12.73
CA HIS A 233 -5.30 -20.42 11.95
C HIS A 233 -6.07 -19.43 11.07
N THR A 234 -6.86 -19.96 10.14
CA THR A 234 -7.67 -19.14 9.23
C THR A 234 -9.13 -19.56 9.29
N VAL A 235 -9.99 -18.80 8.60
CA VAL A 235 -11.39 -19.17 8.43
C VAL A 235 -11.56 -20.52 7.70
N HIS A 236 -10.56 -20.98 6.94
CA HIS A 236 -10.66 -22.13 6.05
C HIS A 236 -9.65 -23.24 6.37
N SER A 237 -8.73 -23.03 7.32
CA SER A 237 -7.71 -24.00 7.69
C SER A 237 -7.40 -23.93 9.19
N PRO A 238 -7.27 -25.08 9.88
CA PRO A 238 -6.99 -25.12 11.32
C PRO A 238 -5.57 -24.68 11.68
N THR A 239 -4.63 -24.74 10.75
CA THR A 239 -3.25 -24.26 10.93
C THR A 239 -2.72 -23.63 9.64
N ILE A 240 -1.72 -22.75 9.77
CA ILE A 240 -1.00 -22.23 8.61
C ILE A 240 -0.23 -23.33 7.86
N GLU A 241 0.20 -24.38 8.54
CA GLU A 241 0.84 -25.54 7.91
C GLU A 241 -0.11 -26.25 6.96
N ALA A 242 -1.30 -26.63 7.45
CA ALA A 242 -2.30 -27.29 6.62
C ALA A 242 -2.77 -26.40 5.45
N TRP A 243 -2.77 -25.07 5.65
CA TRP A 243 -3.05 -24.13 4.59
C TRP A 243 -1.96 -24.15 3.52
N LEU A 244 -0.71 -23.91 3.90
CA LEU A 244 0.39 -23.73 2.94
C LEU A 244 0.80 -25.04 2.28
N ASP A 245 0.75 -26.17 2.99
CA ASP A 245 1.05 -27.48 2.39
C ASP A 245 0.04 -27.83 1.27
N ALA A 246 -1.22 -27.41 1.42
CA ALA A 246 -2.26 -27.66 0.43
C ALA A 246 -2.29 -26.61 -0.70
N TRP A 247 -1.93 -25.36 -0.43
CA TRP A 247 -2.16 -24.23 -1.33
C TRP A 247 -0.91 -23.58 -1.94
N ASP A 248 0.27 -23.74 -1.33
CA ASP A 248 1.53 -23.32 -1.97
C ASP A 248 1.87 -24.30 -3.10
N ILE A 249 1.82 -23.84 -4.35
CA ILE A 249 2.16 -24.65 -5.53
C ILE A 249 3.62 -25.15 -5.55
N ARG A 250 4.47 -24.64 -4.64
CA ARG A 250 5.88 -25.05 -4.44
C ARG A 250 6.06 -25.96 -3.21
N ALA A 251 4.99 -26.32 -2.51
CA ALA A 251 5.04 -27.32 -1.44
C ALA A 251 5.43 -28.71 -1.99
N GLU A 252 5.75 -29.64 -1.10
CA GLU A 252 6.11 -31.02 -1.48
C GLU A 252 4.97 -31.73 -2.22
N ALA A 253 3.73 -31.51 -1.79
CA ALA A 253 2.53 -32.14 -2.34
C ALA A 253 1.32 -31.18 -2.33
N PRO A 254 1.30 -30.13 -3.17
CA PRO A 254 0.16 -29.22 -3.26
C PRO A 254 -1.09 -29.95 -3.73
N SER A 255 -2.25 -29.44 -3.31
CA SER A 255 -3.53 -29.97 -3.75
C SER A 255 -3.77 -29.71 -5.24
N GLU A 256 -4.49 -30.63 -5.90
CA GLU A 256 -4.91 -30.44 -7.30
C GLU A 256 -5.79 -29.18 -7.45
N GLU A 257 -6.60 -28.87 -6.44
CA GLU A 257 -7.44 -27.68 -6.42
C GLU A 257 -6.61 -26.39 -6.47
N ALA A 258 -5.56 -26.29 -5.65
CA ALA A 258 -4.67 -25.14 -5.65
C ALA A 258 -3.98 -24.96 -7.01
N VAL A 259 -3.40 -26.04 -7.55
CA VAL A 259 -2.74 -26.03 -8.87
C VAL A 259 -3.72 -25.57 -9.95
N GLU A 260 -4.94 -26.10 -9.97
CA GLU A 260 -5.97 -25.72 -10.95
C GLU A 260 -6.48 -24.29 -10.79
N LEU A 261 -6.55 -23.76 -9.57
CA LEU A 261 -6.93 -22.37 -9.33
C LEU A 261 -5.91 -21.42 -9.98
N PHE A 262 -4.62 -21.59 -9.68
CA PHE A 262 -3.56 -20.68 -10.14
C PHE A 262 -3.25 -20.77 -11.64
N HIS A 263 -3.79 -21.78 -12.33
CA HIS A 263 -3.81 -21.82 -13.79
C HIS A 263 -4.78 -20.82 -14.41
N ALA A 264 -5.68 -20.18 -13.66
CA ALA A 264 -6.58 -19.16 -14.18
C ALA A 264 -5.84 -18.01 -14.89
N ALA A 265 -6.25 -17.69 -16.11
CA ALA A 265 -5.58 -16.71 -16.97
C ALA A 265 -6.52 -15.59 -17.47
N PRO A 266 -5.97 -14.41 -17.82
CA PRO A 266 -6.75 -13.31 -18.37
C PRO A 266 -7.51 -13.68 -19.65
N GLY A 267 -8.63 -13.01 -19.89
CA GLY A 267 -9.41 -13.09 -21.12
C GLY A 267 -8.71 -12.40 -22.30
N GLY A 268 -7.97 -11.33 -22.03
CA GLY A 268 -7.24 -10.56 -23.04
C GLY A 268 -8.16 -9.75 -23.95
N VAL A 269 -9.39 -9.47 -23.54
CA VAL A 269 -10.39 -8.71 -24.30
C VAL A 269 -11.03 -7.67 -23.38
N ARG A 270 -11.26 -6.47 -23.90
CA ARG A 270 -11.91 -5.39 -23.15
C ARG A 270 -13.35 -5.79 -22.79
N THR A 271 -13.70 -5.77 -21.50
CA THR A 271 -15.05 -6.14 -21.03
C THR A 271 -15.35 -5.59 -19.64
N THR A 272 -16.61 -5.24 -19.36
CA THR A 272 -17.04 -4.90 -17.99
C THR A 272 -17.78 -6.05 -17.30
N GLU A 273 -17.93 -7.18 -17.98
CA GLU A 273 -18.59 -8.38 -17.47
C GLU A 273 -17.64 -9.19 -16.59
N ALA A 274 -18.02 -9.41 -15.32
CA ALA A 274 -17.30 -10.31 -14.43
C ALA A 274 -17.52 -11.77 -14.84
N PHE A 275 -16.57 -12.64 -14.51
CA PHE A 275 -16.65 -14.09 -14.81
C PHE A 275 -16.76 -14.45 -16.31
N SER A 276 -16.38 -13.54 -17.20
CA SER A 276 -16.47 -13.69 -18.65
C SER A 276 -15.44 -14.63 -19.30
N THR A 277 -14.47 -15.16 -18.55
CA THR A 277 -13.43 -16.06 -19.10
C THR A 277 -13.16 -17.28 -18.22
N GLU A 278 -12.74 -18.36 -18.88
CA GLU A 278 -12.25 -19.62 -18.28
C GLU A 278 -10.85 -20.00 -18.80
N ASN A 279 -10.14 -19.02 -19.39
CA ASN A 279 -8.81 -19.24 -19.97
C ASN A 279 -7.84 -19.80 -18.93
N ARG A 280 -6.89 -20.62 -19.40
CA ARG A 280 -5.83 -21.17 -18.53
C ARG A 280 -4.44 -20.86 -19.05
N TRP A 281 -3.54 -20.55 -18.14
CA TRP A 281 -2.12 -20.48 -18.41
C TRP A 281 -1.62 -21.87 -18.76
N LYS A 282 -0.80 -21.96 -19.82
CA LYS A 282 -0.20 -23.23 -20.23
C LYS A 282 0.73 -23.82 -19.15
N ARG A 283 1.40 -22.97 -18.37
CA ARG A 283 2.34 -23.32 -17.29
C ARG A 283 2.29 -22.25 -16.21
N LEU A 284 2.38 -22.69 -14.95
CA LEU A 284 2.58 -21.80 -13.80
C LEU A 284 4.00 -21.21 -13.79
N ASP A 285 4.18 -20.11 -13.05
CA ASP A 285 5.49 -19.51 -12.82
C ASP A 285 6.08 -19.99 -11.49
N THR A 286 6.92 -21.02 -11.57
CA THR A 286 7.63 -21.59 -10.42
C THR A 286 9.12 -21.22 -10.40
N ASN A 287 9.55 -20.25 -11.21
CA ASN A 287 10.95 -19.86 -11.28
C ASN A 287 11.33 -19.03 -10.05
N ALA A 288 12.08 -19.63 -9.14
CA ALA A 288 12.49 -19.02 -7.88
C ALA A 288 13.59 -17.94 -8.03
N THR A 289 14.33 -17.90 -9.12
CA THR A 289 15.42 -16.93 -9.32
C THR A 289 14.94 -15.64 -10.00
N SER A 290 14.08 -15.77 -11.01
CA SER A 290 13.70 -14.64 -11.88
C SER A 290 12.21 -14.57 -12.21
N GLY A 291 11.38 -15.41 -11.60
CA GLY A 291 9.93 -15.34 -11.72
C GLY A 291 9.33 -14.18 -10.92
N CYS A 292 8.00 -14.09 -10.94
CA CYS A 292 7.24 -13.07 -10.22
C CYS A 292 7.38 -13.18 -8.69
N ILE A 293 7.52 -14.41 -8.18
CA ILE A 293 7.80 -14.71 -6.77
C ILE A 293 9.14 -15.44 -6.69
N ARG A 294 10.14 -14.79 -6.08
CA ARG A 294 11.48 -15.35 -5.91
C ARG A 294 11.65 -16.10 -4.60
N ASP A 295 12.67 -16.93 -4.49
CA ASP A 295 13.13 -17.43 -3.20
C ASP A 295 13.90 -16.35 -2.42
N LEU A 296 14.21 -16.64 -1.16
CA LEU A 296 14.93 -15.69 -0.30
C LEU A 296 16.39 -15.47 -0.71
N GLU A 297 17.03 -16.43 -1.36
CA GLU A 297 18.43 -16.30 -1.83
C GLU A 297 18.51 -15.31 -3.00
N HIS A 298 17.50 -15.28 -3.85
CA HIS A 298 17.38 -14.42 -5.03
C HIS A 298 16.45 -13.21 -4.81
N ALA A 299 16.14 -12.90 -3.55
CA ALA A 299 15.33 -11.74 -3.19
C ALA A 299 15.90 -10.46 -3.82
N TYR A 300 15.02 -9.51 -4.13
CA TYR A 300 15.42 -8.25 -4.75
C TYR A 300 16.24 -7.37 -3.80
N THR A 301 15.89 -7.39 -2.51
CA THR A 301 16.59 -6.67 -1.44
C THR A 301 16.54 -7.52 -0.16
N ALA A 302 17.61 -7.46 0.63
CA ALA A 302 17.70 -8.19 1.90
C ALA A 302 16.81 -7.57 2.99
N ASP A 303 16.79 -6.24 3.04
CA ASP A 303 15.86 -5.46 3.86
C ASP A 303 14.64 -5.12 3.00
N GLY A 304 13.44 -5.29 3.53
CA GLY A 304 12.23 -5.45 2.75
C GLY A 304 11.76 -4.26 1.92
N GLY A 305 10.58 -4.41 1.29
CA GLY A 305 10.06 -3.45 0.32
C GLY A 305 9.42 -2.17 0.88
N LEU A 306 9.32 -2.07 2.20
CA LEU A 306 8.84 -0.91 2.97
C LEU A 306 9.83 -0.63 4.10
N ALA A 307 9.98 0.64 4.47
CA ALA A 307 10.82 1.05 5.59
C ALA A 307 10.12 2.13 6.43
N ILE A 308 10.34 2.07 7.75
CA ILE A 308 9.92 3.09 8.70
C ILE A 308 11.15 3.93 9.05
N LEU A 309 11.06 5.26 8.89
CA LEU A 309 12.13 6.18 9.27
C LEU A 309 11.71 6.98 10.51
N HIS A 310 12.67 7.30 11.36
CA HIS A 310 12.48 8.13 12.55
C HIS A 310 13.50 9.26 12.60
N GLY A 311 13.24 10.28 13.40
CA GLY A 311 14.20 11.37 13.65
C GLY A 311 13.46 12.62 14.11
N ASN A 312 14.15 13.76 14.22
CA ASN A 312 13.50 14.98 14.72
C ASN A 312 12.34 15.43 13.80
N LEU A 313 12.44 15.17 12.49
CA LEU A 313 11.41 15.54 11.52
C LEU A 313 10.17 14.64 11.61
N ALA A 314 10.34 13.38 12.05
CA ALA A 314 9.28 12.39 12.17
C ALA A 314 9.47 11.58 13.47
N GLU A 315 9.17 12.21 14.61
CA GLU A 315 9.37 11.62 15.94
C GLU A 315 8.57 10.32 16.11
N ASP A 316 7.30 10.35 15.70
CA ASP A 316 6.40 9.19 15.73
C ASP A 316 6.59 8.26 14.52
N GLY A 317 7.51 8.61 13.62
CA GLY A 317 7.86 7.85 12.43
C GLY A 317 7.19 8.32 11.14
N CYS A 318 7.72 7.85 10.02
CA CYS A 318 7.19 8.04 8.67
C CYS A 318 7.50 6.81 7.80
N VAL A 319 6.89 6.71 6.62
CA VAL A 319 6.94 5.51 5.78
C VAL A 319 7.50 5.81 4.40
N ILE A 320 8.38 4.94 3.91
CA ILE A 320 8.88 4.93 2.53
C ILE A 320 8.76 3.54 1.91
N LYS A 321 8.44 3.48 0.61
CA LYS A 321 8.50 2.24 -0.17
C LYS A 321 9.87 2.07 -0.80
N SER A 322 10.74 1.29 -0.16
CA SER A 322 12.11 1.00 -0.62
C SER A 322 12.17 0.06 -1.83
N ALA A 323 11.15 -0.79 -2.07
CA ALA A 323 11.17 -1.76 -3.17
C ALA A 323 11.37 -1.13 -4.57
N GLY A 324 10.90 0.09 -4.77
CA GLY A 324 10.98 0.80 -6.06
C GLY A 324 12.21 1.71 -6.22
N ILE A 325 13.15 1.68 -5.26
CA ILE A 325 14.24 2.65 -5.15
C ILE A 325 15.57 1.91 -5.31
N ASP A 326 16.46 2.46 -6.13
CA ASP A 326 17.83 1.96 -6.25
C ASP A 326 18.58 2.25 -4.93
N GLU A 327 19.32 1.27 -4.38
CA GLU A 327 20.01 1.42 -3.08
C GLU A 327 21.00 2.59 -3.05
N GLU A 328 21.56 2.97 -4.20
CA GLU A 328 22.42 4.15 -4.36
C GLU A 328 21.72 5.46 -3.97
N LEU A 329 20.38 5.49 -3.98
CA LEU A 329 19.55 6.63 -3.62
C LEU A 329 19.07 6.59 -2.16
N PHE A 330 19.49 5.60 -1.35
CA PHE A 330 18.99 5.43 0.02
C PHE A 330 19.52 6.49 0.99
N THR A 331 20.56 7.22 0.60
CA THR A 331 21.03 8.40 1.34
C THR A 331 20.84 9.64 0.48
N PHE A 332 20.18 10.65 1.03
CA PHE A 332 19.93 11.91 0.34
C PHE A 332 20.05 13.07 1.32
N ARG A 333 20.65 14.17 0.87
CA ARG A 333 20.75 15.41 1.64
C ARG A 333 20.62 16.60 0.70
N GLY A 334 19.75 17.54 1.06
CA GLY A 334 19.49 18.69 0.20
C GLY A 334 18.66 19.77 0.86
N PRO A 335 18.58 20.96 0.23
CA PRO A 335 17.80 22.07 0.72
C PRO A 335 16.29 21.84 0.54
N ALA A 336 15.50 22.31 1.50
CA ALA A 336 14.06 22.19 1.48
C ALA A 336 13.42 23.19 0.49
N ARG A 337 12.39 22.74 -0.21
CA ARG A 337 11.43 23.57 -0.96
C ARG A 337 10.04 23.29 -0.39
N VAL A 338 9.44 24.26 0.29
CA VAL A 338 8.27 24.05 1.16
C VAL A 338 6.98 24.51 0.48
N PHE A 339 5.98 23.65 0.49
CA PHE A 339 4.65 23.88 -0.08
C PHE A 339 3.55 23.47 0.90
N GLU A 340 2.40 24.13 0.83
CA GLU A 340 1.25 23.90 1.73
C GLU A 340 0.05 23.23 1.04
N SER A 341 0.22 22.85 -0.23
CA SER A 341 -0.74 22.04 -0.97
C SER A 341 -0.08 21.28 -2.11
N GLN A 342 -0.75 20.20 -2.51
CA GLN A 342 -0.40 19.48 -3.73
C GLN A 342 -0.36 20.40 -4.96
N GLU A 343 -1.35 21.29 -5.11
CA GLU A 343 -1.47 22.17 -6.27
C GLU A 343 -0.26 23.10 -6.41
N ALA A 344 0.17 23.72 -5.31
CA ALA A 344 1.35 24.59 -5.31
C ALA A 344 2.63 23.82 -5.66
N THR A 345 2.77 22.58 -5.18
CA THR A 345 3.90 21.72 -5.54
C THR A 345 3.89 21.37 -7.01
N VAL A 346 2.72 21.05 -7.57
CA VAL A 346 2.56 20.75 -9.00
C VAL A 346 2.94 21.94 -9.86
N GLU A 347 2.43 23.15 -9.53
CA GLU A 347 2.77 24.37 -10.24
C GLU A 347 4.28 24.63 -10.21
N ALA A 348 4.92 24.50 -9.04
CA ALA A 348 6.37 24.68 -8.91
C ALA A 348 7.19 23.68 -9.74
N ILE A 349 6.75 22.43 -9.86
CA ILE A 349 7.40 21.41 -10.71
C ILE A 349 7.26 21.79 -12.19
N LEU A 350 6.05 22.17 -12.62
CA LEU A 350 5.76 22.47 -14.02
C LEU A 350 6.37 23.81 -14.49
N ASP A 351 6.58 24.75 -13.57
CA ASP A 351 7.22 26.04 -13.83
C ASP A 351 8.75 26.00 -13.67
N ASP A 352 9.37 24.81 -13.62
CA ASP A 352 10.82 24.60 -13.48
C ASP A 352 11.44 25.27 -12.22
N GLN A 353 10.67 25.43 -11.14
CA GLN A 353 11.14 26.02 -9.89
C GLN A 353 11.88 25.04 -8.98
N ILE A 354 11.80 23.74 -9.29
CA ILE A 354 12.47 22.66 -8.56
C ILE A 354 13.80 22.33 -9.25
N GLN A 355 14.86 22.20 -8.46
CA GLN A 355 16.22 21.92 -8.93
C GLN A 355 16.67 20.51 -8.51
N PRO A 356 17.56 19.86 -9.28
CA PRO A 356 18.22 18.63 -8.84
C PRO A 356 18.91 18.84 -7.48
N GLY A 357 18.67 17.92 -6.54
CA GLY A 357 19.15 17.99 -5.16
C GLY A 357 18.12 18.53 -4.17
N ASP A 358 17.01 19.10 -4.61
CA ASP A 358 15.98 19.63 -3.71
C ASP A 358 15.25 18.53 -2.92
N VAL A 359 14.89 18.88 -1.67
CA VAL A 359 13.96 18.13 -0.83
C VAL A 359 12.63 18.87 -0.81
N ILE A 360 11.65 18.37 -1.56
CA ILE A 360 10.32 18.97 -1.68
C ILE A 360 9.49 18.55 -0.47
N VAL A 361 9.07 19.51 0.36
CA VAL A 361 8.27 19.29 1.55
C VAL A 361 6.86 19.80 1.32
N VAL A 362 5.87 18.90 1.35
CA VAL A 362 4.44 19.24 1.23
C VAL A 362 3.77 19.01 2.57
N ARG A 363 3.40 20.09 3.25
CA ARG A 363 2.83 20.05 4.61
C ARG A 363 1.34 20.43 4.63
N TYR A 364 0.68 20.14 5.75
CA TYR A 364 -0.77 20.33 5.93
C TYR A 364 -1.61 19.44 5.01
N GLU A 365 -1.08 18.28 4.63
CA GLU A 365 -1.77 17.25 3.86
C GLU A 365 -2.08 16.00 4.70
N GLY A 366 -1.80 16.05 6.01
CA GLY A 366 -2.07 14.99 6.99
C GLY A 366 -3.55 14.77 7.33
N PRO A 367 -3.86 13.87 8.28
CA PRO A 367 -5.24 13.53 8.66
C PRO A 367 -6.10 14.74 9.02
N ALA A 368 -5.64 15.61 9.91
CA ALA A 368 -6.34 16.82 10.30
C ALA A 368 -6.02 18.01 9.38
N GLY A 369 -4.79 18.12 8.92
CA GLY A 369 -4.29 19.23 8.11
C GLY A 369 -4.89 19.31 6.72
N GLY A 370 -5.04 18.17 6.03
CA GLY A 370 -5.62 18.11 4.68
C GLY A 370 -6.98 18.80 4.59
N PRO A 371 -8.00 18.37 5.37
CA PRO A 371 -8.11 17.11 6.11
C PRO A 371 -8.40 15.90 5.22
N GLY A 372 -8.23 14.70 5.78
CA GLY A 372 -8.51 13.43 5.09
C GLY A 372 -7.26 12.72 4.57
N MET A 373 -6.06 13.25 4.87
CA MET A 373 -4.77 12.67 4.49
C MET A 373 -4.71 12.35 2.99
N GLN A 374 -4.66 13.36 2.12
CA GLN A 374 -4.82 13.14 0.68
C GLN A 374 -3.71 12.25 0.11
N GLU A 375 -4.06 11.47 -0.92
CA GLU A 375 -3.09 10.66 -1.66
C GLU A 375 -2.62 11.44 -2.87
N MET A 376 -1.41 11.98 -2.77
CA MET A 376 -0.83 12.83 -3.79
C MET A 376 -0.14 11.99 -4.85
N LEU A 377 -0.72 11.99 -6.04
CA LEU A 377 -0.16 11.32 -7.21
C LEU A 377 0.57 12.30 -8.13
N TYR A 378 -0.02 13.48 -8.37
CA TYR A 378 0.50 14.42 -9.35
C TYR A 378 1.93 14.90 -9.08
N PRO A 379 2.34 15.26 -7.84
CA PRO A 379 3.72 15.66 -7.58
C PRO A 379 4.71 14.56 -7.96
N THR A 380 4.44 13.31 -7.58
CA THR A 380 5.33 12.17 -7.90
C THR A 380 5.41 11.90 -9.40
N ALA A 381 4.27 11.95 -10.10
CA ALA A 381 4.20 11.68 -11.53
C ALA A 381 4.87 12.77 -12.35
N PHE A 382 4.66 14.04 -12.00
CA PHE A 382 5.24 15.18 -12.72
C PHE A 382 6.72 15.33 -12.42
N LEU A 383 7.17 15.07 -11.20
CA LEU A 383 8.60 15.04 -10.87
C LEU A 383 9.33 13.96 -11.67
N LYS A 384 8.71 12.79 -11.86
CA LYS A 384 9.22 11.73 -12.75
C LYS A 384 9.23 12.18 -14.21
N GLY A 385 8.14 12.78 -14.69
CA GLY A 385 8.01 13.29 -16.06
C GLY A 385 9.04 14.38 -16.40
N ALA A 386 9.38 15.24 -15.44
CA ALA A 386 10.41 16.26 -15.55
C ALA A 386 11.85 15.71 -15.43
N GLY A 387 12.02 14.39 -15.25
CA GLY A 387 13.34 13.77 -15.10
C GLY A 387 14.00 13.99 -13.73
N LEU A 388 13.28 14.55 -12.76
CA LEU A 388 13.79 14.89 -11.42
C LEU A 388 13.59 13.76 -10.38
N GLY A 389 12.81 12.73 -10.71
CA GLY A 389 12.42 11.68 -9.75
C GLY A 389 13.57 10.93 -9.06
N LYS A 390 14.74 10.79 -9.69
CA LYS A 390 15.92 10.13 -9.07
C LYS A 390 16.87 11.08 -8.34
N VAL A 391 16.68 12.39 -8.48
CA VAL A 391 17.63 13.42 -8.01
C VAL A 391 17.01 14.40 -7.03
N CYS A 392 15.73 14.25 -6.71
CA CYS A 392 15.01 15.00 -5.69
C CYS A 392 14.33 14.04 -4.70
N ALA A 393 14.04 14.53 -3.50
CA ALA A 393 13.22 13.81 -2.52
C ALA A 393 11.87 14.51 -2.32
N LEU A 394 10.85 13.75 -1.95
CA LEU A 394 9.51 14.22 -1.61
C LEU A 394 9.18 13.79 -0.18
N ILE A 395 8.73 14.74 0.65
CA ILE A 395 8.35 14.52 2.05
C ILE A 395 6.96 15.11 2.29
N THR A 396 6.09 14.39 2.98
CA THR A 396 4.79 14.92 3.39
C THR A 396 4.24 14.31 4.68
N ASP A 397 3.43 15.07 5.40
CA ASP A 397 2.55 14.57 6.45
C ASP A 397 1.29 13.86 5.90
N GLY A 398 1.01 14.02 4.59
CA GLY A 398 -0.01 13.29 3.83
C GLY A 398 0.48 11.94 3.31
N ARG A 399 -0.01 11.52 2.13
CA ARG A 399 0.33 10.24 1.48
C ARG A 399 0.79 10.48 0.06
N PHE A 400 1.73 9.68 -0.43
CA PHE A 400 2.08 9.61 -1.85
C PHE A 400 1.49 8.35 -2.47
N SER A 401 1.06 8.45 -3.73
CA SER A 401 0.63 7.27 -4.49
C SER A 401 1.83 6.37 -4.80
N GLY A 402 1.63 5.06 -4.75
CA GLY A 402 2.70 4.05 -4.88
C GLY A 402 3.41 3.99 -6.24
N GLY A 403 3.11 4.90 -7.18
CA GLY A 403 3.73 5.04 -8.51
C GLY A 403 5.03 5.86 -8.55
N SER A 404 5.57 6.26 -7.40
CA SER A 404 6.76 7.09 -7.34
C SER A 404 8.03 6.34 -7.78
N SER A 405 8.87 7.04 -8.54
CA SER A 405 10.29 6.70 -8.70
C SER A 405 11.09 7.61 -7.78
N GLY A 406 11.97 7.05 -6.96
CA GLY A 406 12.82 7.80 -6.02
C GLY A 406 12.27 7.90 -4.60
N LEU A 407 12.84 8.81 -3.81
CA LEU A 407 12.54 8.97 -2.38
C LEU A 407 11.23 9.73 -2.19
N SER A 408 10.14 9.02 -1.92
CA SER A 408 8.84 9.60 -1.55
C SER A 408 8.44 9.12 -0.16
N ILE A 409 8.62 10.00 0.83
CA ILE A 409 8.37 9.75 2.25
C ILE A 409 7.01 10.36 2.62
N GLY A 410 6.07 9.51 3.01
CA GLY A 410 4.76 9.93 3.50
C GLY A 410 4.60 9.70 4.99
N HIS A 411 3.45 10.12 5.52
CA HIS A 411 3.01 9.82 6.89
C HIS A 411 3.91 10.44 7.97
N VAL A 412 4.61 11.54 7.66
CA VAL A 412 5.41 12.24 8.67
C VAL A 412 4.53 12.58 9.87
N SER A 413 4.90 12.00 11.00
CA SER A 413 4.14 12.06 12.24
C SER A 413 5.03 12.61 13.36
N PRO A 414 4.55 13.57 14.18
CA PRO A 414 3.25 14.25 14.07
C PRO A 414 3.09 15.11 12.81
N GLU A 415 1.86 15.30 12.34
CA GLU A 415 1.57 16.15 11.18
C GLU A 415 1.73 17.65 11.50
N ALA A 416 1.84 18.51 10.49
CA ALA A 416 1.98 19.95 10.68
C ALA A 416 0.81 20.54 11.47
N ALA A 417 -0.44 20.14 11.16
CA ALA A 417 -1.64 20.69 11.81
C ALA A 417 -1.74 20.37 13.32
N THR A 418 -0.95 19.41 13.81
CA THR A 418 -0.89 19.02 15.23
C THR A 418 0.40 19.44 15.92
N GLY A 419 1.20 20.32 15.31
CA GLY A 419 2.43 20.83 15.92
C GLY A 419 3.70 20.07 15.57
N GLY A 420 3.65 19.16 14.58
CA GLY A 420 4.82 18.39 14.14
C GLY A 420 5.94 19.27 13.57
N LEU A 421 7.18 18.78 13.63
CA LEU A 421 8.35 19.55 13.19
C LEU A 421 8.30 19.91 11.70
N ILE A 422 7.64 19.09 10.88
CA ILE A 422 7.40 19.38 9.45
C ILE A 422 6.68 20.74 9.22
N GLY A 423 5.88 21.21 10.18
CA GLY A 423 5.24 22.52 10.13
C GLY A 423 6.20 23.70 10.33
N LEU A 424 7.43 23.47 10.75
CA LEU A 424 8.46 24.50 11.02
C LEU A 424 9.61 24.52 10.01
N VAL A 425 9.55 23.65 8.99
CA VAL A 425 10.52 23.67 7.89
C VAL A 425 10.34 24.97 7.09
N GLU A 426 11.45 25.62 6.77
CA GLU A 426 11.53 26.80 5.91
C GLU A 426 12.36 26.48 4.65
N ASP A 427 12.13 27.26 3.59
CA ASP A 427 12.89 27.14 2.35
C ASP A 427 14.40 27.27 2.59
N GLY A 428 15.16 26.34 2.03
CA GLY A 428 16.62 26.29 2.14
C GLY A 428 17.16 25.55 3.37
N ASP A 429 16.31 25.15 4.33
CA ASP A 429 16.74 24.27 5.42
C ASP A 429 17.27 22.95 4.87
N GLU A 430 18.34 22.43 5.44
CA GLU A 430 18.91 21.17 4.98
C GLU A 430 18.18 19.98 5.65
N ILE A 431 17.85 18.97 4.85
CA ILE A 431 17.21 17.73 5.32
C ILE A 431 18.06 16.55 4.90
N SER A 432 18.36 15.67 5.86
CA SER A 432 19.10 14.42 5.66
C SER A 432 18.18 13.21 5.79
N ILE A 433 18.24 12.30 4.82
CA ILE A 433 17.48 11.05 4.75
C ILE A 433 18.48 9.89 4.64
N ASP A 434 18.31 8.87 5.48
CA ASP A 434 19.04 7.61 5.39
C ASP A 434 18.09 6.43 5.60
N VAL A 435 17.79 5.72 4.52
CA VAL A 435 16.88 4.56 4.51
C VAL A 435 17.53 3.33 5.15
N HIS A 436 18.85 3.19 5.10
CA HIS A 436 19.54 2.09 5.79
C HIS A 436 19.59 2.34 7.30
N GLY A 437 19.98 3.56 7.68
CA GLY A 437 20.02 4.03 9.07
C GLY A 437 18.64 4.20 9.71
N ARG A 438 17.58 4.21 8.90
CA ARG A 438 16.18 4.49 9.30
C ARG A 438 16.04 5.86 9.95
N SER A 439 16.73 6.85 9.40
CA SER A 439 16.75 8.21 9.92
C SER A 439 16.24 9.26 8.93
N ILE A 440 15.54 10.26 9.46
CA ILE A 440 15.15 11.48 8.74
C ILE A 440 15.30 12.69 9.67
N THR A 441 16.15 13.64 9.26
CA THR A 441 16.56 14.76 10.12
C THR A 441 16.42 16.09 9.41
N LEU A 442 15.82 17.07 10.09
CA LEU A 442 15.91 18.49 9.75
C LEU A 442 17.17 19.06 10.40
N ASP A 443 18.17 19.42 9.60
CA ASP A 443 19.50 19.85 10.04
C ASP A 443 19.53 21.34 10.43
N VAL A 444 18.66 21.71 11.38
CA VAL A 444 18.51 23.07 11.91
C VAL A 444 18.78 23.06 13.42
N PRO A 445 19.57 24.00 13.97
CA PRO A 445 19.83 24.06 15.41
C PRO A 445 18.56 24.19 16.25
N ASP A 446 18.52 23.48 17.39
CA ASP A 446 17.36 23.47 18.31
C ASP A 446 16.91 24.87 18.76
N GLU A 447 17.86 25.80 18.93
CA GLU A 447 17.57 27.19 19.29
C GLU A 447 16.77 27.94 18.22
N VAL A 448 17.06 27.70 16.95
CA VAL A 448 16.31 28.26 15.81
C VAL A 448 14.93 27.63 15.72
N LEU A 449 14.85 26.31 15.89
CA LEU A 449 13.57 25.59 15.90
C LEU A 449 12.67 26.05 17.06
N ALA A 450 13.24 26.30 18.23
CA ALA A 450 12.50 26.85 19.37
C ALA A 450 11.96 28.26 19.09
N GLU A 451 12.74 29.12 18.43
CA GLU A 451 12.28 30.45 17.99
C GLU A 451 11.13 30.33 16.97
N ARG A 452 11.26 29.45 15.96
CA ARG A 452 10.20 29.21 14.96
C ARG A 452 8.92 28.69 15.61
N ARG A 453 9.05 27.75 16.55
CA ARG A 453 7.92 27.22 17.33
C ARG A 453 7.18 28.33 18.07
N GLN A 454 7.90 29.19 18.80
CA GLN A 454 7.30 30.33 19.51
C GLN A 454 6.57 31.29 18.56
N LYS A 455 7.15 31.57 17.38
CA LYS A 455 6.51 32.40 16.36
C LYS A 455 5.24 31.75 15.79
N MET A 456 5.28 30.44 15.51
CA MET A 456 4.13 29.68 15.00
C MET A 456 2.99 29.67 16.02
N ASP A 457 3.28 29.38 17.28
CA ASP A 457 2.29 29.32 18.37
C ASP A 457 1.67 30.71 18.65
N ALA A 458 2.41 31.78 18.41
CA ALA A 458 1.94 33.17 18.58
C ALA A 458 1.28 33.77 17.32
N SER A 459 1.21 33.03 16.21
CA SER A 459 0.63 33.53 14.95
C SER A 459 -0.90 33.70 15.05
N GLU A 460 -1.50 34.45 14.13
CA GLU A 460 -2.96 34.65 14.08
C GLU A 460 -3.73 33.34 13.85
N HIS A 461 -3.14 32.44 13.07
CA HIS A 461 -3.70 31.13 12.74
C HIS A 461 -2.64 30.03 12.97
N PRO A 462 -2.35 29.66 14.23
CA PRO A 462 -1.33 28.67 14.54
C PRO A 462 -1.62 27.34 13.87
N TRP A 463 -0.58 26.73 13.29
CA TRP A 463 -0.62 25.40 12.69
C TRP A 463 -1.66 25.26 11.57
N GLN A 464 -1.91 26.35 10.85
CA GLN A 464 -2.77 26.39 9.68
C GLN A 464 -1.98 26.88 8.46
N PRO A 465 -2.34 26.41 7.25
CA PRO A 465 -1.75 26.93 6.02
C PRO A 465 -2.09 28.42 5.86
N VAL A 466 -1.14 29.19 5.32
CA VAL A 466 -1.23 30.66 5.21
C VAL A 466 -2.05 31.09 4.00
N GLN A 467 -1.85 30.44 2.85
CA GLN A 467 -2.40 30.88 1.56
C GLN A 467 -3.43 29.92 0.96
N ARG A 468 -3.80 28.84 1.67
CA ARG A 468 -4.66 27.80 1.12
C ARG A 468 -6.15 28.15 1.21
N ASP A 469 -6.76 28.48 0.09
CA ASP A 469 -8.21 28.65 -0.04
C ASP A 469 -8.88 27.34 -0.50
N ARG A 470 -9.29 26.52 0.48
CA ARG A 470 -9.95 25.23 0.22
C ARG A 470 -11.28 25.12 0.98
N PRO A 471 -12.41 24.92 0.29
CA PRO A 471 -13.67 24.58 0.93
C PRO A 471 -13.62 23.22 1.64
N VAL A 472 -13.68 23.23 2.97
CA VAL A 472 -13.73 22.00 3.78
C VAL A 472 -15.18 21.66 4.15
N SER A 473 -15.63 20.46 3.79
CA SER A 473 -16.99 19.99 4.09
C SER A 473 -17.19 19.74 5.59
N GLN A 474 -18.45 19.67 6.05
CA GLN A 474 -18.76 19.30 7.43
C GLN A 474 -18.23 17.91 7.80
N ALA A 475 -18.29 16.94 6.88
CA ALA A 475 -17.78 15.60 7.09
C ALA A 475 -16.26 15.58 7.30
N LEU A 476 -15.51 16.38 6.53
CA LEU A 476 -14.06 16.49 6.70
C LEU A 476 -13.67 17.22 7.98
N ARG A 477 -14.43 18.25 8.37
CA ARG A 477 -14.24 18.91 9.68
C ARG A 477 -14.48 17.95 10.85
N ALA A 478 -15.54 17.14 10.78
CA ALA A 478 -15.82 16.12 11.78
C ALA A 478 -14.74 15.03 11.81
N TYR A 479 -14.21 14.63 10.64
CA TYR A 479 -13.06 13.73 10.57
C TYR A 479 -11.82 14.34 11.24
N ALA A 480 -11.43 15.57 10.86
CA ALA A 480 -10.25 16.26 11.39
C ALA A 480 -10.29 16.37 12.93
N ALA A 481 -11.44 16.69 13.51
CA ALA A 481 -11.61 16.81 14.95
C ALA A 481 -11.35 15.51 15.71
N LEU A 482 -11.57 14.36 15.08
CA LEU A 482 -11.44 13.03 15.67
C LEU A 482 -10.22 12.27 15.16
N ALA A 483 -9.50 12.76 14.16
CA ALA A 483 -8.41 12.02 13.55
C ALA A 483 -7.25 11.87 14.55
N LEU A 484 -6.75 10.65 14.65
CA LEU A 484 -5.45 10.34 15.23
C LEU A 484 -4.35 10.54 14.18
N SER A 485 -3.10 10.52 14.65
CA SER A 485 -1.92 10.57 13.79
C SER A 485 -1.90 9.42 12.76
N ALA A 486 -1.18 9.64 11.66
CA ALA A 486 -0.87 8.60 10.68
C ALA A 486 -0.13 7.41 11.33
N SER A 487 0.76 7.68 12.29
CA SER A 487 1.43 6.64 13.11
C SER A 487 0.47 5.76 13.92
N GLN A 488 -0.81 6.15 14.03
CA GLN A 488 -1.88 5.43 14.71
C GLN A 488 -2.99 5.00 13.74
N GLY A 489 -2.66 4.90 12.45
CA GLY A 489 -3.56 4.46 11.39
C GLY A 489 -4.57 5.50 10.91
N ALA A 490 -4.40 6.77 11.31
CA ALA A 490 -5.37 7.84 11.06
C ALA A 490 -6.81 7.45 11.50
N ALA A 491 -6.88 6.59 12.52
CA ALA A 491 -8.12 6.13 13.13
C ALA A 491 -8.83 7.28 13.86
N ARG A 492 -10.06 7.02 14.32
CA ARG A 492 -10.82 8.02 15.08
C ARG A 492 -10.59 7.86 16.58
N ASP A 493 -10.25 8.95 17.23
CA ASP A 493 -10.22 9.10 18.67
C ASP A 493 -11.63 9.34 19.21
N LEU A 494 -12.32 8.24 19.54
CA LEU A 494 -13.67 8.31 20.09
C LEU A 494 -13.70 8.88 21.51
N SER A 495 -12.57 8.96 22.23
CA SER A 495 -12.53 9.56 23.57
C SER A 495 -12.81 11.07 23.57
N ARG A 496 -12.70 11.71 22.40
CA ARG A 496 -13.05 13.13 22.18
C ARG A 496 -14.56 13.35 22.01
N LEU A 497 -15.31 12.29 21.81
CA LEU A 497 -16.77 12.30 21.84
C LEU A 497 -17.13 11.95 23.28
N ASP A 498 -17.31 12.93 24.15
CA ASP A 498 -17.88 12.71 25.48
C ASP A 498 -19.28 12.06 25.34
N VAL A 499 -19.36 10.73 25.30
CA VAL A 499 -20.61 9.95 25.17
C VAL A 499 -20.75 8.98 26.33
#